data_AF-A0A2E1KEE4-F1
#
_entry.id   AF-A0A2E1KEE4-F1
#
_cell.length_a   1.000
_cell.length_b   1.000
_cell.length_c   1.000
_cell.angle_alpha   90.00
_cell.angle_beta   90.00
_cell.angle_gamma   90.00
#
_symmetry.space_group_name_H-M   'P 1'
#
loop_
_entity.id
_entity.type
_entity.pdbx_description
1 polymer ?
#
loop_
_entity_poly.entity_id
_entity_poly.type
_entity_poly.pdbx_seq_one_letter_code
_entity_poly.pdbx_strand_id
1 'polypeptide(L)'
;MIEILVGCLFPILLTPDTLTEYRECRETQYMVYSVEQWLPTIQSYFKDEDVVRAAKVIFCESSGRPTVVGQNTDGTNDVGLWQFNDNTWAWLKSKLGIIGERTNPEVATRYAAWLIYNDGWHHWNSSKHCWKGNYDV
;
A
#
# COMPACT_ATOMS: atom_id res chain seq x y z
N MET A 1 9.99 -15.76 0.31
CA MET A 1 10.50 -14.60 1.09
C MET A 1 11.88 -14.30 0.55
N ILE A 2 12.19 -13.06 0.16
CA ILE A 2 13.47 -12.59 -0.46
C ILE A 2 13.53 -12.65 -2.02
N GLU A 3 12.48 -12.23 -2.74
CA GLU A 3 12.65 -11.85 -4.17
C GLU A 3 12.15 -10.42 -4.49
N ILE A 4 11.41 -9.78 -3.58
CA ILE A 4 10.85 -8.43 -3.79
C ILE A 4 11.94 -7.33 -3.71
N LEU A 5 13.13 -7.67 -3.21
CA LEU A 5 14.29 -6.75 -3.17
C LEU A 5 15.21 -7.01 -4.37
N VAL A 6 14.68 -6.93 -5.59
CA VAL A 6 15.52 -6.86 -6.80
C VAL A 6 16.31 -5.56 -6.72
N GLY A 7 17.65 -5.67 -6.67
CA GLY A 7 18.56 -4.52 -6.64
C GLY A 7 18.37 -3.65 -7.89
N CYS A 8 18.18 -2.33 -7.71
CA CYS A 8 18.17 -1.41 -8.84
C CYS A 8 19.52 -1.45 -9.56
N LEU A 9 19.53 -1.94 -10.81
CA LEU A 9 20.73 -1.99 -11.62
C LEU A 9 21.20 -0.56 -11.90
N PHE A 10 22.47 -0.26 -11.61
CA PHE A 10 23.05 1.02 -11.98
C PHE A 10 23.15 1.08 -13.53
N PRO A 11 22.61 2.13 -14.17
CA PRO A 11 22.61 2.20 -15.62
C PRO A 11 24.03 2.37 -16.16
N ILE A 12 24.43 1.47 -17.08
CA ILE A 12 25.74 1.53 -17.75
C ILE A 12 25.80 2.72 -18.71
N LEU A 13 24.67 3.06 -19.34
CA LEU A 13 24.51 4.22 -20.20
C LEU A 13 23.60 5.24 -19.50
N LEU A 14 24.10 6.44 -19.26
CA LEU A 14 23.33 7.52 -18.64
C LEU A 14 22.51 8.25 -19.69
N THR A 15 21.20 7.97 -19.71
CA THR A 15 20.18 8.71 -20.45
C THR A 15 19.16 9.27 -19.47
N PRO A 16 18.37 10.30 -19.85
CA PRO A 16 17.27 10.77 -19.01
C PRO A 16 16.31 9.65 -18.59
N ASP A 17 16.00 8.72 -19.50
CA ASP A 17 15.08 7.61 -19.23
C ASP A 17 15.67 6.61 -18.23
N THR A 18 16.91 6.15 -18.44
CA THR A 18 17.59 5.19 -17.55
C THR A 18 17.86 5.77 -16.16
N LEU A 19 18.11 7.08 -16.05
CA LEU A 19 18.22 7.78 -14.78
C LEU A 19 16.87 7.88 -14.05
N THR A 20 15.80 8.14 -14.80
CA THR A 20 14.42 8.19 -14.27
C THR A 20 14.03 6.81 -13.74
N GLU A 21 14.27 5.77 -14.53
CA GLU A 21 14.04 4.38 -14.17
C GLU A 21 14.79 3.96 -12.89
N TYR A 22 16.09 4.25 -12.82
CA TYR A 22 16.89 3.97 -11.64
C TYR A 22 16.36 4.70 -10.40
N ARG A 23 15.96 5.97 -10.55
CA ARG A 23 15.37 6.75 -9.45
C ARG A 23 14.05 6.15 -8.97
N GLU A 24 13.14 5.83 -9.87
CA GLU A 24 11.84 5.22 -9.54
C GLU A 24 12.01 3.87 -8.83
N CYS A 25 12.97 3.05 -9.29
CA CYS A 25 13.32 1.81 -8.62
C CYS A 25 13.84 2.07 -7.20
N ARG A 26 14.76 3.02 -7.01
CA ARG A 26 15.33 3.35 -5.69
C ARG A 26 14.28 3.88 -4.73
N GLU A 27 13.36 4.71 -5.20
CA GLU A 27 12.23 5.20 -4.43
C GLU A 27 11.30 4.04 -4.03
N THR A 28 10.99 3.14 -4.96
CA THR A 28 10.17 1.94 -4.68
C THR A 28 10.82 1.04 -3.63
N GLN A 29 12.12 0.74 -3.76
CA GLN A 29 12.86 -0.04 -2.76
C GLN A 29 12.80 0.60 -1.38
N TYR A 30 12.98 1.93 -1.29
CA TYR A 30 12.90 2.65 -0.02
C TYR A 30 11.51 2.54 0.62
N MET A 31 10.45 2.70 -0.16
CA MET A 31 9.07 2.58 0.34
C MET A 31 8.78 1.16 0.83
N VAL A 32 9.12 0.14 0.04
CA VAL A 32 8.90 -1.28 0.37
C VAL A 32 9.69 -1.67 1.62
N TYR A 33 10.98 -1.29 1.70
CA TYR A 33 11.82 -1.57 2.85
C TYR A 33 11.27 -0.93 4.14
N SER A 34 10.75 0.30 4.04
CA SER A 34 10.17 1.02 5.19
C SER A 34 8.93 0.32 5.79
N VAL A 35 8.32 -0.62 5.07
CA VAL A 35 7.14 -1.37 5.51
C VAL A 35 7.37 -2.88 5.46
N GLU A 36 8.63 -3.33 5.40
CA GLU A 36 8.98 -4.73 5.13
C GLU A 36 8.35 -5.73 6.13
N GLN A 37 8.17 -5.30 7.37
CA GLN A 37 7.53 -6.09 8.43
C GLN A 37 6.10 -6.53 8.08
N TRP A 38 5.43 -5.82 7.16
CA TRP A 38 4.07 -6.12 6.71
C TRP A 38 4.03 -6.97 5.44
N LEU A 39 5.16 -7.22 4.77
CA LEU A 39 5.19 -8.02 3.55
C LEU A 39 4.59 -9.42 3.72
N PRO A 40 4.85 -10.19 4.79
CA PRO A 40 4.21 -11.49 4.97
C PRO A 40 2.68 -11.39 5.06
N THR A 41 2.16 -10.35 5.71
CA THR A 41 0.71 -10.09 5.79
C THR A 41 0.14 -9.72 4.44
N ILE A 42 0.82 -8.86 3.68
CA ILE A 42 0.40 -8.46 2.32
C ILE A 42 0.36 -9.69 1.40
N GLN A 43 1.44 -10.49 1.39
CA GLN A 43 1.55 -11.71 0.58
C GLN A 43 0.51 -12.77 0.92
N SER A 44 -0.08 -12.73 2.12
CA SER A 44 -1.14 -13.66 2.50
C SER A 44 -2.49 -13.34 1.85
N TYR A 45 -2.69 -12.12 1.32
CA TYR A 45 -3.97 -11.65 0.79
C TYR A 45 -3.90 -11.06 -0.63
N PHE A 46 -2.75 -10.56 -1.05
CA PHE A 46 -2.52 -10.00 -2.38
C PHE A 46 -1.85 -11.02 -3.29
N LYS A 47 -2.14 -10.95 -4.58
CA LYS A 47 -1.38 -11.64 -5.62
C LYS A 47 0.03 -11.04 -5.71
N ASP A 48 0.99 -11.83 -6.15
CA ASP A 48 2.39 -11.44 -6.21
C ASP A 48 2.59 -10.12 -6.99
N GLU A 49 1.89 -9.95 -8.11
CA GLU A 49 1.96 -8.74 -8.95
C GLU A 49 1.46 -7.44 -8.27
N ASP A 50 0.72 -7.56 -7.17
CA ASP A 50 0.15 -6.42 -6.44
C ASP A 50 0.90 -6.12 -5.13
N VAL A 51 1.83 -6.99 -4.69
CA VAL A 51 2.47 -6.87 -3.36
C VAL A 51 3.25 -5.57 -3.23
N VAL A 52 4.03 -5.20 -4.26
CA VAL A 52 4.80 -3.95 -4.25
C VAL A 52 3.88 -2.74 -4.21
N ARG A 53 2.80 -2.77 -5.00
CA ARG A 53 1.82 -1.69 -5.02
C ARG A 53 1.12 -1.52 -3.67
N ALA A 54 0.73 -2.63 -3.04
CA ALA A 54 0.17 -2.65 -1.69
C ALA A 54 1.14 -2.08 -0.64
N ALA A 55 2.42 -2.46 -0.68
CA ALA A 55 3.45 -1.92 0.20
C ALA A 55 3.63 -0.41 0.02
N LYS A 56 3.63 0.09 -1.22
CA LYS A 56 3.71 1.52 -1.54
C LYS A 56 2.50 2.30 -1.03
N VAL A 57 1.29 1.72 -1.12
CA VAL A 57 0.08 2.30 -0.49
C VAL A 57 0.29 2.42 1.02
N ILE A 58 0.63 1.33 1.71
CA ILE A 58 0.84 1.33 3.16
C ILE A 58 1.89 2.37 3.59
N PHE A 59 2.99 2.48 2.84
CA PHE A 59 4.03 3.46 3.11
C PHE A 59 3.47 4.89 3.04
N CYS A 60 2.71 5.22 2.00
CA CYS A 60 2.21 6.58 1.84
C CYS A 60 1.03 6.92 2.73
N GLU A 61 0.19 5.94 3.04
CA GLU A 61 -0.97 6.14 3.91
C GLU A 61 -0.56 6.28 5.38
N SER A 62 0.36 5.44 5.87
CA SER A 62 0.64 5.38 7.32
C SER A 62 2.12 5.35 7.69
N SER A 63 3.01 5.28 6.70
CA SER A 63 4.43 4.94 6.90
C SER A 63 4.58 3.62 7.66
N GLY A 64 3.68 2.66 7.42
CA GLY A 64 3.69 1.35 8.07
C GLY A 64 3.22 1.35 9.53
N ARG A 65 2.54 2.40 10.00
CA ARG A 65 2.09 2.51 11.40
C ARG A 65 0.61 2.12 11.54
N PRO A 66 0.28 1.01 12.24
CA PRO A 66 -1.06 0.44 12.21
C PRO A 66 -2.09 1.17 13.09
N THR A 67 -1.68 2.19 13.84
CA THR A 67 -2.54 2.96 14.76
C THR A 67 -2.58 4.45 14.44
N VAL A 68 -2.10 4.87 13.26
CA VAL A 68 -2.20 6.28 12.83
C VAL A 68 -3.65 6.64 12.55
N VAL A 69 -4.02 7.85 12.96
CA VAL A 69 -5.33 8.45 12.72
C VAL A 69 -5.11 9.79 12.01
N GLY A 70 -5.57 9.90 10.77
CA GLY A 70 -5.69 11.15 10.03
C GLY A 70 -7.10 11.71 10.21
N GLN A 71 -7.21 13.03 10.44
CA GLN A 71 -8.49 13.70 10.59
C GLN A 71 -8.79 14.51 9.32
N ASN A 72 -9.97 14.27 8.73
CA ASN A 72 -10.43 14.96 7.53
C ASN A 72 -11.25 16.20 7.88
N THR A 73 -11.35 17.13 6.93
CA THR A 73 -12.08 18.39 7.08
C THR A 73 -13.59 18.20 7.23
N ASP A 74 -14.12 17.07 6.76
CA ASP A 74 -15.53 16.68 6.89
C ASP A 74 -15.85 16.01 8.25
N GLY A 75 -14.85 15.89 9.13
CA GLY A 75 -14.98 15.28 10.45
C GLY A 75 -14.81 13.76 10.48
N THR A 76 -14.58 13.11 9.33
CA THR A 76 -14.24 11.68 9.28
C THR A 76 -12.77 11.44 9.61
N ASN A 77 -12.44 10.19 9.93
CA ASN A 77 -11.07 9.77 10.17
C ASN A 77 -10.64 8.67 9.20
N ASP A 78 -9.38 8.75 8.80
CA ASP A 78 -8.66 7.70 8.10
C ASP A 78 -7.74 6.99 9.09
N VAL A 79 -7.89 5.67 9.22
CA VAL A 79 -7.30 4.95 10.36
C VAL A 79 -6.52 3.72 9.96
N GLY A 80 -5.39 3.57 10.65
CA GLY A 80 -4.56 2.38 10.66
C GLY A 80 -3.69 2.25 9.42
N LEU A 81 -3.24 1.03 9.18
CA LEU A 81 -2.19 0.73 8.20
C LEU A 81 -2.55 1.17 6.77
N TRP A 82 -3.83 1.00 6.42
CA TRP A 82 -4.43 1.30 5.12
C TRP A 82 -5.23 2.60 5.11
N GLN A 83 -5.21 3.38 6.21
CA GLN A 83 -5.97 4.64 6.31
C GLN A 83 -7.43 4.50 5.85
N PHE A 84 -8.13 3.45 6.30
CA PHE A 84 -9.53 3.28 5.95
C PHE A 84 -10.36 4.42 6.53
N ASN A 85 -11.08 5.13 5.66
CA ASN A 85 -12.06 6.15 6.07
C ASN A 85 -13.20 5.56 6.91
N ASP A 86 -13.74 6.34 7.84
CA ASP A 86 -14.89 5.98 8.69
C ASP A 86 -16.06 5.42 7.89
N ASN A 87 -16.45 6.10 6.81
CA ASN A 87 -17.61 5.71 6.01
C ASN A 87 -17.36 4.40 5.26
N THR A 88 -16.18 4.26 4.66
CA THR A 88 -15.79 3.03 3.96
C THR A 88 -15.73 1.84 4.91
N TRP A 89 -15.13 2.03 6.09
CA TRP A 89 -15.01 0.97 7.08
C TRP A 89 -16.38 0.54 7.64
N ALA A 90 -17.27 1.49 7.93
CA ALA A 90 -18.63 1.20 8.38
C ALA A 90 -19.42 0.42 7.33
N TRP A 91 -19.33 0.83 6.06
CA TRP A 91 -19.95 0.13 4.94
C TRP A 91 -19.42 -1.31 4.79
N LEU A 92 -18.09 -1.48 4.82
CA LEU A 92 -17.45 -2.80 4.76
C LEU A 92 -17.85 -3.69 5.94
N LYS A 93 -17.85 -3.15 7.17
CA LYS A 93 -18.30 -3.85 8.39
C LYS A 93 -19.71 -4.41 8.22
N SER A 94 -20.63 -3.59 7.73
CA SER A 94 -22.02 -3.98 7.47
C SER A 94 -22.14 -5.02 6.35
N LYS A 95 -21.43 -4.82 5.23
CA LYS A 95 -21.53 -5.66 4.03
C LYS A 95 -20.92 -7.04 4.20
N LEU A 96 -19.81 -7.15 4.93
CA LEU A 96 -18.99 -8.37 5.02
C LEU A 96 -19.03 -9.04 6.39
N GLY A 97 -19.72 -8.44 7.38
CA GLY A 97 -19.73 -8.94 8.75
C GLY A 97 -18.33 -8.98 9.35
N ILE A 98 -17.53 -7.92 9.16
CA ILE A 98 -16.14 -7.88 9.60
C ILE A 98 -16.03 -8.10 11.11
N ILE A 99 -15.18 -9.03 11.51
CA ILE A 99 -14.79 -9.25 12.90
C ILE A 99 -13.39 -8.66 13.10
N GLY A 100 -13.29 -7.65 13.96
CA GLY A 100 -12.03 -6.95 14.28
C GLY A 100 -12.03 -5.46 13.93
N GLU A 101 -10.89 -4.83 14.15
CA GLU A 101 -10.69 -3.39 13.98
C GLU A 101 -9.72 -3.06 12.84
N ARG A 102 -9.92 -1.94 12.15
CA ARG A 102 -9.02 -1.46 11.07
C ARG A 102 -7.63 -1.04 11.56
N THR A 103 -7.41 -0.99 12.87
CA THR A 103 -6.08 -0.85 13.47
C THR A 103 -5.33 -2.17 13.59
N ASN A 104 -6.01 -3.31 13.41
CA ASN A 104 -5.34 -4.61 13.30
C ASN A 104 -4.79 -4.76 11.87
N PRO A 105 -3.46 -4.91 11.69
CA PRO A 105 -2.81 -4.99 10.38
C PRO A 105 -3.35 -6.10 9.49
N GLU A 106 -3.58 -7.29 10.05
CA GLU A 106 -4.04 -8.47 9.31
C GLU A 106 -5.48 -8.28 8.84
N VAL A 107 -6.36 -7.84 9.75
CA VAL A 107 -7.76 -7.52 9.45
C VAL A 107 -7.83 -6.45 8.37
N ALA A 108 -7.14 -5.31 8.55
CA ALA A 108 -7.14 -4.23 7.57
C ALA A 108 -6.62 -4.68 6.20
N THR A 109 -5.53 -5.45 6.16
CA THR A 109 -4.92 -5.94 4.91
C THR A 109 -5.83 -6.89 4.17
N ARG A 110 -6.49 -7.82 4.87
CA ARG A 110 -7.49 -8.73 4.29
C ARG A 110 -8.61 -7.96 3.59
N TYR A 111 -9.15 -6.93 4.24
CA TYR A 111 -10.26 -6.16 3.66
C TYR A 111 -9.83 -5.15 2.62
N ALA A 112 -8.59 -4.66 2.68
CA ALA A 112 -8.00 -3.87 1.60
C ALA A 112 -7.87 -4.70 0.33
N ALA A 113 -7.30 -5.92 0.43
CA ALA A 113 -7.22 -6.85 -0.69
C ALA A 113 -8.59 -7.14 -1.30
N TRP A 114 -9.59 -7.46 -0.44
CA TRP A 114 -10.95 -7.69 -0.91
C TRP A 114 -11.53 -6.48 -1.64
N LEU A 115 -11.39 -5.27 -1.08
CA LEU A 115 -11.94 -4.06 -1.69
C LEU A 115 -11.27 -3.75 -3.04
N ILE A 116 -9.95 -3.91 -3.11
CA ILE A 116 -9.18 -3.69 -4.34
C ILE A 116 -9.59 -4.69 -5.43
N TYR A 117 -9.76 -5.96 -5.10
CA TYR A 117 -10.15 -6.96 -6.09
C TYR A 117 -11.63 -6.90 -6.47
N ASN A 118 -12.49 -6.30 -5.64
CA ASN A 118 -13.91 -6.16 -5.93
C ASN A 118 -14.30 -4.82 -6.58
N ASP A 119 -13.57 -3.74 -6.31
CA ASP A 119 -13.96 -2.37 -6.71
C ASP A 119 -12.79 -1.54 -7.28
N GLY A 120 -11.56 -1.87 -6.88
CA GLY A 120 -10.33 -1.36 -7.49
C GLY A 120 -9.52 -0.41 -6.60
N TRP A 121 -8.37 0.02 -7.10
CA TRP A 121 -7.41 0.86 -6.38
C TRP A 121 -7.87 2.30 -6.12
N HIS A 122 -9.01 2.71 -6.67
CA HIS A 122 -9.45 4.10 -6.65
C HIS A 122 -9.79 4.62 -5.23
N HIS A 123 -10.01 3.72 -4.27
CA HIS A 123 -10.19 4.08 -2.85
C HIS A 123 -8.95 4.69 -2.21
N TRP A 124 -7.76 4.47 -2.78
CA TRP A 124 -6.48 5.06 -2.32
C TRP A 124 -5.92 6.09 -3.32
N ASN A 125 -6.80 6.78 -4.06
CA ASN A 125 -6.37 7.77 -5.06
C ASN A 125 -5.64 8.98 -4.44
N SER A 126 -5.83 9.28 -3.15
CA SER A 126 -5.08 10.31 -2.41
C SER A 126 -3.56 10.04 -2.46
N SER A 127 -3.15 8.79 -2.30
CA SER A 127 -1.75 8.33 -2.37
C SER A 127 -1.30 7.88 -3.76
N LYS A 128 -2.10 8.12 -4.81
CA LYS A 128 -1.82 7.65 -6.19
C LYS A 128 -0.45 8.05 -6.72
N HIS A 129 0.05 9.21 -6.32
CA HIS A 129 1.37 9.69 -6.68
C HIS A 129 2.51 8.76 -6.19
N CYS A 130 2.26 7.94 -5.17
CA CYS A 130 3.23 6.97 -4.66
C CYS A 130 3.23 5.66 -5.44
N TRP A 131 2.04 5.12 -5.69
CA TRP A 131 1.90 3.75 -6.18
C TRP A 131 1.65 3.66 -7.68
N LYS A 132 1.43 4.78 -8.38
CA LYS A 132 1.34 4.82 -9.84
C LYS A 132 2.72 5.12 -10.44
N GLY A 133 3.43 4.10 -10.89
CA GLY A 133 4.75 4.20 -11.55
C GLY A 133 5.06 2.94 -12.37
N ASN A 134 6.17 2.93 -13.11
CA ASN A 134 6.50 1.85 -14.05
C ASN A 134 7.18 0.62 -13.41
N TYR A 135 7.46 0.67 -12.10
CA TYR A 135 8.08 -0.40 -11.32
C TYR A 135 7.05 -1.06 -10.41
N ASP A 136 6.09 -1.73 -11.03
CA ASP A 136 5.33 -2.83 -10.42
C ASP A 136 6.18 -4.09 -10.66
N VAL A 137 7.21 -4.31 -9.83
CA VAL A 137 8.07 -5.52 -9.93
C VAL A 137 7.34 -6.74 -9.42
#